data_AF-A0A2W6A3A0-F1
#
_entry.id   AF-A0A2W6A3A0-F1
#
_cell.length_a   1.000
_cell.length_b   1.000
_cell.length_c   1.000
_cell.angle_alpha   90.00
_cell.angle_beta   90.00
_cell.angle_gamma   90.00
#
_symmetry.space_group_name_H-M   'P 1'
#
loop_
_entity.id
_entity.type
_entity.pdbx_description
1 polymer ?
#
loop_
_entity_poly.entity_id
_entity_poly.type
_entity_poly.pdbx_seq_one_letter_code
_entity_poly.pdbx_strand_id
1 'polypeptide(L)'
;MIARYQSSKKGPPRKSRRARLPTSFMAGCFDFEPSEEDWRRIEAAYPFLTHGDRDEISRMATEYLLFAPFESRAPFLDDSMAWLADLEKAADKFWKAGNKRPVTEEKQLAATYARCFVERNIRHWALPRGNEWSVLMGIMTHVVAAFDIAKRELPKEAVAGHVEGQMWDNLICQLTDFSEQRGYPLGASKGIDKSSSDEPSLFIGFVRELQQTFPAECRRHTASDMAIAEAIATARRKRRARRKAKSATGTS
;
A
#
# COMPACT_ATOMS: atom_id res chain seq x y z
N MET A 1 -30.93 -33.40 -29.06
CA MET A 1 -29.64 -32.78 -29.42
C MET A 1 -29.07 -32.10 -28.18
N ILE A 2 -28.00 -32.65 -27.58
CA ILE A 2 -27.35 -32.08 -26.39
C ILE A 2 -26.17 -31.23 -26.87
N ALA A 3 -26.30 -29.90 -26.77
CA ALA A 3 -25.21 -28.97 -27.10
C ALA A 3 -24.12 -29.07 -26.04
N ARG A 4 -22.95 -29.62 -26.40
CA ARG A 4 -21.76 -29.64 -25.54
C ARG A 4 -21.19 -28.22 -25.46
N TYR A 5 -21.37 -27.57 -24.32
CA TYR A 5 -20.73 -26.29 -24.00
C TYR A 5 -19.23 -26.53 -23.83
N GLN A 6 -18.45 -26.26 -24.88
CA GLN A 6 -16.99 -26.30 -24.79
C GLN A 6 -16.53 -25.08 -23.97
N SER A 7 -16.38 -25.27 -22.66
CA SER A 7 -15.70 -24.32 -21.78
C SER A 7 -14.24 -24.21 -22.22
N SER A 8 -13.93 -23.25 -23.08
CA SER A 8 -12.55 -22.88 -23.41
C SER A 8 -11.86 -22.52 -22.10
N LYS A 9 -10.88 -23.32 -21.68
CA LYS A 9 -10.02 -23.03 -20.52
C LYS A 9 -9.22 -21.76 -20.83
N LYS A 10 -9.80 -20.59 -20.58
CA LYS A 10 -9.05 -19.33 -20.58
C LYS A 10 -8.03 -19.43 -19.45
N GLY A 11 -6.76 -19.48 -19.81
CA GLY A 11 -5.68 -19.39 -18.83
C GLY A 11 -5.81 -18.11 -17.99
N PRO A 12 -5.10 -18.03 -16.85
CA PRO A 12 -5.13 -16.84 -16.02
C PRO A 12 -4.76 -15.60 -16.83
N PRO A 13 -5.43 -14.46 -16.62
CA PRO A 13 -5.15 -13.24 -17.35
C PRO A 13 -3.69 -12.83 -17.16
N ARG A 14 -3.04 -12.45 -18.28
CA ARG A 14 -1.65 -12.01 -18.26
C ARG A 14 -1.52 -10.75 -17.40
N LYS A 15 -0.55 -10.73 -16.48
CA LYS A 15 -0.24 -9.53 -15.70
C LYS A 15 0.13 -8.36 -16.63
N SER A 16 -0.44 -7.19 -16.37
CA SER A 16 -0.13 -5.95 -17.10
C SER A 16 1.37 -5.64 -16.98
N ARG A 17 1.98 -5.15 -18.07
CA ARG A 17 3.37 -4.67 -18.10
C ARG A 17 3.52 -3.20 -17.69
N ARG A 18 2.41 -2.50 -17.42
CA ARG A 18 2.41 -1.10 -17.01
C ARG A 18 3.04 -0.96 -15.63
N ALA A 19 3.86 0.07 -15.44
CA ALA A 19 4.47 0.37 -14.15
C ALA A 19 3.40 0.75 -13.12
N ARG A 20 3.53 0.25 -11.89
CA ARG A 20 2.64 0.56 -10.77
C ARG A 20 3.38 1.36 -9.72
N LEU A 21 2.66 2.23 -9.04
CA LEU A 21 3.22 3.05 -7.96
C LEU A 21 3.34 2.25 -6.66
N PRO A 22 4.38 2.50 -5.85
CA PRO A 22 4.42 2.02 -4.48
C PRO A 22 3.35 2.77 -3.69
N THR A 23 2.42 2.05 -3.07
CA THR A 23 1.26 2.65 -2.42
C THR A 23 1.42 2.89 -0.93
N SER A 24 2.66 2.90 -0.43
CA SER A 24 2.98 3.03 1.00
C SER A 24 2.63 4.39 1.64
N PHE A 25 2.03 5.33 0.90
CA PHE A 25 1.78 6.69 1.38
C PHE A 25 0.33 7.01 1.74
N MET A 26 -0.64 6.10 1.51
CA MET A 26 -2.03 6.32 1.92
C MET A 26 -2.27 5.77 3.33
N ALA A 27 -1.88 6.53 4.35
CA ALA A 27 -2.08 6.16 5.74
C ALA A 27 -3.55 6.41 6.17
N GLY A 28 -4.27 5.33 6.48
CA GLY A 28 -5.38 5.37 7.42
C GLY A 28 -4.92 4.90 8.80
N CYS A 29 -5.65 5.26 9.86
CA CYS A 29 -5.49 4.60 11.16
C CYS A 29 -6.36 3.34 11.13
N PHE A 30 -5.74 2.17 11.22
CA PHE A 30 -6.43 0.90 11.30
C PHE A 30 -5.76 0.08 12.39
N ASP A 31 -6.54 -0.38 13.36
CA ASP A 31 -6.07 -1.26 14.42
C ASP A 31 -6.66 -2.65 14.22
N PHE A 32 -5.80 -3.64 14.07
CA PHE A 32 -6.19 -5.03 13.91
C PHE A 32 -6.31 -5.71 15.27
N GLU A 33 -7.55 -6.00 15.66
CA GLU A 33 -7.89 -6.65 16.93
C GLU A 33 -8.64 -7.96 16.66
N PRO A 34 -7.93 -9.12 16.63
CA PRO A 34 -8.59 -10.42 16.62
C PRO A 34 -9.47 -10.59 17.86
N SER A 35 -10.61 -11.27 17.71
CA SER A 35 -11.42 -11.63 18.87
C SER A 35 -10.71 -12.65 19.77
N GLU A 36 -11.20 -12.81 21.00
CA GLU A 36 -10.69 -13.86 21.91
C GLU A 36 -10.85 -15.28 21.36
N GLU A 37 -11.83 -15.50 20.48
CA GLU A 37 -11.99 -16.79 19.80
C GLU A 37 -10.92 -16.97 18.72
N ASP A 38 -10.64 -15.91 17.96
CA ASP A 38 -9.57 -15.91 16.97
C ASP A 38 -8.21 -16.19 17.61
N TRP A 39 -7.90 -15.51 18.72
CA TRP A 39 -6.68 -15.74 19.47
C TRP A 39 -6.58 -17.16 19.99
N ARG A 40 -7.66 -17.73 20.53
CA ARG A 40 -7.68 -19.13 20.95
C ARG A 40 -7.32 -20.09 19.82
N ARG A 41 -7.80 -19.85 18.60
CA ARG A 41 -7.45 -20.69 17.43
C ARG A 41 -6.00 -20.49 17.01
N ILE A 42 -5.51 -19.25 17.00
CA ILE A 42 -4.11 -18.92 16.69
C ILE A 42 -3.15 -19.57 17.69
N GLU A 43 -3.43 -19.45 18.99
CA GLU A 43 -2.63 -20.01 20.08
C GLU A 43 -2.70 -21.54 20.09
N ALA A 44 -3.85 -22.14 19.78
CA ALA A 44 -3.97 -23.60 19.63
C ALA A 44 -3.12 -24.12 18.46
N ALA A 45 -3.01 -23.36 17.36
CA ALA A 45 -2.16 -23.73 16.23
C ALA A 45 -0.67 -23.49 16.50
N TYR A 46 -0.32 -22.61 17.44
CA TYR A 46 1.05 -22.29 17.82
C TYR A 46 1.21 -22.20 19.34
N PRO A 47 1.26 -23.35 20.05
CA PRO A 47 1.17 -23.41 21.51
C PRO A 47 2.30 -22.73 22.30
N PHE A 48 3.31 -22.19 21.60
CA PHE A 48 4.41 -21.44 22.20
C PHE A 48 4.06 -19.97 22.43
N LEU A 49 2.99 -19.47 21.81
CA LEU A 49 2.53 -18.11 22.01
C LEU A 49 2.01 -17.92 23.43
N THR A 50 2.34 -16.77 24.00
CA THR A 50 1.80 -16.30 25.28
C THR A 50 0.84 -15.15 25.03
N HIS A 51 0.00 -14.82 26.03
CA HIS A 51 -0.86 -13.64 25.93
C HIS A 51 -0.05 -12.34 25.70
N GLY A 52 1.18 -12.26 26.21
CA GLY A 52 2.07 -11.11 26.00
C GLY A 52 2.57 -10.95 24.55
N ASP A 53 2.37 -11.96 23.70
CA ASP A 53 2.78 -11.93 22.30
C ASP A 53 1.73 -11.31 21.37
N ARG A 54 0.47 -11.19 21.85
CA ARG A 54 -0.68 -10.75 21.04
C ARG A 54 -0.47 -9.36 20.44
N ASP A 55 -0.03 -8.39 21.25
CA ASP A 55 0.15 -7.00 20.81
C ASP A 55 1.19 -6.88 19.68
N GLU A 56 2.30 -7.62 19.76
CA GLU A 56 3.35 -7.57 18.76
C GLU A 56 2.89 -8.22 17.45
N ILE A 57 2.16 -9.34 17.53
CA ILE A 57 1.55 -10.00 16.38
C ILE A 57 0.48 -9.12 15.73
N SER A 58 -0.38 -8.51 16.54
CA SER A 58 -1.38 -7.56 16.06
C SER A 58 -0.73 -6.38 15.35
N ARG A 59 0.35 -5.81 15.89
CA ARG A 59 1.10 -4.72 15.24
C ARG A 59 1.65 -5.13 13.87
N MET A 60 2.24 -6.32 13.76
CA MET A 60 2.76 -6.84 12.48
C MET A 60 1.63 -7.08 11.46
N ALA A 61 0.51 -7.64 11.92
CA ALA A 61 -0.66 -7.85 11.08
C ALA A 61 -1.33 -6.53 10.67
N THR A 62 -1.43 -5.54 11.56
CA THR A 62 -1.88 -4.17 11.27
C THR A 62 -1.05 -3.56 10.15
N GLU A 63 0.28 -3.63 10.24
CA GLU A 63 1.17 -3.12 9.19
C GLU A 63 0.89 -3.79 7.85
N TYR A 64 0.73 -5.11 7.83
CA TYR A 64 0.35 -5.84 6.62
C TYR A 64 -1.00 -5.40 6.05
N LEU A 65 -2.04 -5.36 6.90
CA LEU A 65 -3.41 -5.03 6.50
C LEU A 65 -3.56 -3.59 6.05
N LEU A 66 -2.75 -2.67 6.59
CA LEU A 66 -2.70 -1.29 6.15
C LEU A 66 -2.23 -1.20 4.69
N PHE A 67 -1.26 -2.00 4.26
CA PHE A 67 -0.67 -1.88 2.92
C PHE A 67 -1.18 -2.90 1.89
N ALA A 68 -1.68 -4.07 2.31
CA ALA A 68 -2.09 -5.14 1.40
C ALA A 68 -3.19 -4.75 0.40
N PRO A 69 -4.27 -4.03 0.78
CA PRO A 69 -5.29 -3.59 -0.17
C PRO A 69 -4.70 -2.70 -1.25
N PHE A 70 -3.80 -1.78 -0.87
CA PHE A 70 -3.20 -0.87 -1.80
C PHE A 70 -2.19 -1.54 -2.71
N GLU A 71 -1.54 -2.61 -2.28
CA GLU A 71 -0.65 -3.39 -3.14
C GLU A 71 -1.46 -4.02 -4.29
N SER A 72 -2.60 -4.65 -3.98
CA SER A 72 -3.46 -5.27 -5.00
C SER A 72 -4.08 -4.25 -5.97
N ARG A 73 -4.37 -3.04 -5.47
CA ARG A 73 -5.03 -1.95 -6.20
C ARG A 73 -4.08 -0.82 -6.60
N ALA A 74 -2.77 -1.07 -6.58
CA ALA A 74 -1.79 -0.04 -6.87
C ALA A 74 -2.05 0.60 -8.23
N PRO A 75 -2.25 1.92 -8.31
CA PRO A 75 -2.55 2.60 -9.56
C PRO A 75 -1.37 2.50 -10.52
N PHE A 76 -1.66 2.55 -11.81
CA PHE A 76 -0.63 2.60 -12.83
C PHE A 76 -0.03 4.01 -12.93
N LEU A 77 1.28 4.09 -13.16
CA LEU A 77 2.01 5.36 -13.23
C LEU A 77 1.41 6.29 -14.30
N ASP A 78 1.09 5.76 -15.47
CA ASP A 78 0.52 6.52 -16.59
C ASP A 78 -0.88 7.06 -16.27
N ASP A 79 -1.73 6.31 -15.55
CA ASP A 79 -3.03 6.83 -15.08
C ASP A 79 -2.84 7.99 -14.10
N SER A 80 -1.91 7.85 -13.13
CA SER A 80 -1.61 8.91 -12.17
C SER A 80 -0.96 10.13 -12.82
N MET A 81 -0.07 9.94 -13.80
CA MET A 81 0.53 11.02 -14.58
C MET A 81 -0.50 11.76 -15.43
N ALA A 82 -1.45 11.04 -16.04
CA ALA A 82 -2.54 11.65 -16.80
C ALA A 82 -3.42 12.51 -15.88
N TRP A 83 -3.79 11.99 -14.71
CA TRP A 83 -4.54 12.75 -13.71
C TRP A 83 -3.80 14.00 -13.23
N LEU A 84 -2.50 13.91 -12.94
CA LEU A 84 -1.67 15.07 -12.58
C LEU A 84 -1.61 16.11 -13.70
N ALA A 85 -1.46 15.68 -14.95
CA ALA A 85 -1.41 16.58 -16.10
C ALA A 85 -2.74 17.33 -16.30
N ASP A 86 -3.87 16.66 -16.10
CA ASP A 86 -5.19 17.30 -16.18
C ASP A 86 -5.39 18.34 -15.07
N LEU A 87 -5.00 18.02 -13.84
CA LEU A 87 -5.06 18.95 -12.71
C LEU A 87 -4.15 20.16 -12.89
N GLU A 88 -2.91 19.94 -13.30
CA GLU A 88 -1.95 21.00 -13.60
C GLU A 88 -2.50 21.94 -14.67
N LYS A 89 -3.03 21.39 -15.77
CA LYS A 89 -3.63 22.18 -16.85
C LYS A 89 -4.80 23.03 -16.36
N ALA A 90 -5.62 22.50 -15.44
CA ALA A 90 -6.71 23.27 -14.84
C ALA A 90 -6.18 24.38 -13.92
N ALA A 91 -5.20 24.07 -13.07
CA ALA A 91 -4.57 25.01 -12.16
C ALA A 91 -3.86 26.16 -12.91
N ASP A 92 -3.10 25.84 -13.96
CA ASP A 92 -2.41 26.80 -14.82
C ASP A 92 -3.40 27.73 -15.54
N LYS A 93 -4.50 27.19 -16.08
CA LYS A 93 -5.56 28.01 -16.70
C LYS A 93 -6.17 28.99 -15.69
N PHE A 94 -6.49 28.53 -14.49
CA PHE A 94 -7.04 29.38 -13.44
C PHE A 94 -6.05 30.47 -13.03
N TRP A 95 -4.79 30.10 -12.80
CA TRP A 95 -3.72 31.02 -12.43
C TRP A 95 -3.45 32.08 -13.52
N LYS A 96 -3.36 31.67 -14.79
CA LYS A 96 -3.19 32.59 -15.93
C LYS A 96 -4.38 33.54 -16.08
N ALA A 97 -5.61 33.02 -15.97
CA ALA A 97 -6.81 33.85 -16.04
C ALA A 97 -6.86 34.86 -14.90
N GLY A 98 -6.50 34.44 -13.67
CA GLY A 98 -6.53 35.30 -12.50
C GLY A 98 -5.47 36.41 -12.50
N ASN A 99 -4.29 36.14 -13.09
CA ASN A 99 -3.18 37.09 -13.22
C ASN A 99 -3.21 37.92 -14.51
N LYS A 100 -4.10 37.64 -15.45
CA LYS A 100 -4.21 38.41 -16.70
C LYS A 100 -4.57 39.86 -16.39
N ARG A 101 -3.68 40.79 -16.79
CA ARG A 101 -3.95 42.22 -16.68
C ARG A 101 -5.00 42.63 -17.72
N PRO A 102 -6.11 43.29 -17.31
CA PRO A 102 -7.05 43.89 -18.23
C PRO A 102 -6.35 44.96 -19.09
N VAL A 103 -6.71 45.03 -20.38
CA VAL A 103 -6.06 45.94 -21.36
C VAL A 103 -6.66 47.35 -21.30
N THR A 104 -7.91 47.46 -20.86
CA THR A 104 -8.65 48.73 -20.78
C THR A 104 -9.09 48.99 -19.35
N GLU A 105 -9.26 50.27 -19.01
CA GLU A 105 -9.73 50.71 -17.69
C GLU A 105 -11.10 50.12 -17.33
N GLU A 106 -12.04 50.11 -18.28
CA GLU A 106 -13.36 49.49 -18.10
C GLU A 106 -13.26 48.00 -17.73
N LYS A 107 -12.41 47.24 -18.43
CA LYS A 107 -12.17 45.83 -18.11
C LYS A 107 -11.45 45.66 -16.77
N GLN A 108 -10.64 46.64 -16.37
CA GLN A 108 -9.98 46.65 -15.06
C GLN A 108 -10.97 46.84 -13.92
N LEU A 109 -11.93 47.76 -14.06
CA LEU A 109 -13.03 47.93 -13.11
C LEU A 109 -13.89 46.69 -13.02
N ALA A 110 -14.28 46.10 -14.16
CA ALA A 110 -15.08 44.87 -14.19
C ALA A 110 -14.36 43.70 -13.52
N ALA A 111 -13.06 43.52 -13.79
CA ALA A 111 -12.24 42.49 -13.15
C ALA A 111 -12.09 42.72 -11.64
N THR A 112 -11.90 43.98 -11.21
CA THR A 112 -11.82 44.35 -9.79
C THR A 112 -13.12 44.06 -9.07
N TYR A 113 -14.26 44.44 -9.66
CA TYR A 113 -15.58 44.15 -9.11
C TYR A 113 -15.82 42.63 -8.97
N ALA A 114 -15.50 41.86 -10.01
CA ALA A 114 -15.64 40.40 -9.97
C ALA A 114 -14.74 39.77 -8.89
N ARG A 115 -13.49 40.26 -8.74
CA ARG A 115 -12.58 39.82 -7.68
C ARG A 115 -13.15 40.08 -6.30
N CYS A 116 -13.61 41.30 -6.01
CA CYS A 116 -14.24 41.61 -4.73
C CYS A 116 -15.45 40.72 -4.44
N PHE A 117 -16.24 40.37 -5.48
CA PHE A 117 -17.35 39.44 -5.32
C PHE A 117 -16.89 38.02 -4.98
N VAL A 118 -15.82 37.54 -5.60
CA VAL A 118 -15.21 36.24 -5.26
C VAL A 118 -14.65 36.26 -3.84
N GLU A 119 -13.88 37.29 -3.46
CA GLU A 119 -13.28 37.44 -2.13
C GLU A 119 -14.33 37.36 -1.02
N ARG A 120 -15.48 38.04 -1.19
CA ARG A 120 -16.60 37.98 -0.23
C ARG A 120 -17.17 36.57 -0.02
N ASN A 121 -16.98 35.68 -0.99
CA ASN A 121 -17.46 34.31 -0.95
C ASN A 121 -16.38 33.29 -0.58
N ILE A 122 -15.10 33.65 -0.66
CA ILE A 122 -14.00 32.83 -0.10
C ILE A 122 -13.97 33.06 1.42
N ARG A 123 -14.90 32.42 2.14
CA ARG A 123 -14.98 32.48 3.61
C ARG A 123 -14.01 31.50 4.27
N HIS A 124 -12.72 31.57 3.92
CA HIS A 124 -11.71 30.74 4.55
C HIS A 124 -11.01 31.51 5.68
N TRP A 125 -11.08 30.98 6.91
CA TRP A 125 -10.56 31.64 8.11
C TRP A 125 -9.04 31.93 8.06
N ALA A 126 -8.29 31.17 7.25
CA ALA A 126 -6.85 31.35 7.12
C ALA A 126 -6.43 32.47 6.13
N LEU A 127 -7.38 33.15 5.46
CA LEU A 127 -7.05 34.23 4.52
C LEU A 127 -7.22 35.61 5.20
N PRO A 128 -6.23 36.52 5.10
CA PRO A 128 -6.37 37.88 5.60
C PRO A 128 -7.48 38.64 4.86
N ARG A 129 -8.32 39.36 5.62
CA ARG A 129 -9.39 40.17 5.03
C ARG A 129 -8.84 41.30 4.17
N GLY A 130 -9.36 41.44 2.96
CA GLY A 130 -8.99 42.47 1.99
C GLY A 130 -7.78 42.13 1.10
N ASN A 131 -7.21 40.94 1.24
CA ASN A 131 -6.08 40.45 0.41
C ASN A 131 -6.29 38.99 -0.05
N GLU A 132 -7.50 38.45 0.08
CA GLU A 132 -7.81 37.05 -0.15
C GLU A 132 -7.47 36.62 -1.58
N TRP A 133 -7.74 37.47 -2.59
CA TRP A 133 -7.41 37.15 -3.98
C TRP A 133 -5.90 37.05 -4.22
N SER A 134 -5.12 38.00 -3.68
CA SER A 134 -3.67 37.98 -3.83
C SER A 134 -3.06 36.74 -3.16
N VAL A 135 -3.53 36.40 -1.96
CA VAL A 135 -3.08 35.18 -1.26
C VAL A 135 -3.49 33.93 -2.03
N LEU A 136 -4.71 33.87 -2.57
CA LEU A 136 -5.16 32.75 -3.42
C LEU A 136 -4.25 32.57 -4.64
N MET A 137 -3.92 33.64 -5.36
CA MET A 137 -2.99 33.57 -6.51
C MET A 137 -1.58 33.12 -6.08
N GLY A 138 -1.12 33.56 -4.90
CA GLY A 138 0.11 33.06 -4.28
C GLY A 138 0.08 31.55 -4.06
N ILE A 139 -0.98 31.03 -3.41
CA ILE A 139 -1.18 29.59 -3.21
C ILE A 139 -1.20 28.85 -4.55
N MET A 140 -1.93 29.36 -5.55
CA MET A 140 -2.01 28.73 -6.86
C MET A 140 -0.65 28.64 -7.56
N THR A 141 0.25 29.60 -7.34
CA THR A 141 1.61 29.55 -7.86
C THR A 141 2.38 28.36 -7.28
N HIS A 142 2.27 28.12 -5.98
CA HIS A 142 2.86 26.96 -5.32
C HIS A 142 2.20 25.64 -5.76
N VAL A 143 0.88 25.62 -5.98
CA VAL A 143 0.14 24.44 -6.46
C VAL A 143 0.63 24.02 -7.85
N VAL A 144 0.78 24.95 -8.79
CA VAL A 144 1.30 24.65 -10.13
C VAL A 144 2.73 24.08 -10.03
N ALA A 145 3.61 24.72 -9.26
CA ALA A 145 4.97 24.22 -9.04
C ALA A 145 5.00 22.83 -8.38
N ALA A 146 4.08 22.55 -7.45
CA ALA A 146 3.95 21.27 -6.79
C ALA A 146 3.57 20.15 -7.78
N PHE A 147 2.69 20.42 -8.76
CA PHE A 147 2.40 19.45 -9.82
C PHE A 147 3.62 19.14 -10.69
N ASP A 148 4.44 20.14 -11.02
CA ASP A 148 5.70 19.93 -11.74
C ASP A 148 6.73 19.10 -10.96
N ILE A 149 6.81 19.30 -9.64
CA ILE A 149 7.64 18.46 -8.77
C ILE A 149 7.07 17.04 -8.74
N ALA A 150 5.77 16.89 -8.50
CA ALA A 150 5.10 15.58 -8.41
C ALA A 150 5.31 14.75 -9.69
N LYS A 151 5.10 15.33 -10.88
CA LYS A 151 5.34 14.67 -12.17
C LYS A 151 6.79 14.19 -12.36
N ARG A 152 7.77 14.86 -11.74
CA ARG A 152 9.20 14.49 -11.82
C ARG A 152 9.59 13.41 -10.80
N GLU A 153 8.99 13.43 -9.62
CA GLU A 153 9.28 12.44 -8.57
C GLU A 153 8.52 11.12 -8.78
N LEU A 154 7.27 11.18 -9.27
CA LEU A 154 6.41 10.01 -9.39
C LEU A 154 7.00 8.87 -10.25
N PRO A 155 7.68 9.13 -11.39
CA PRO A 155 8.37 8.08 -12.13
C PRO A 155 9.53 7.43 -11.35
N LYS A 156 10.22 8.19 -10.47
CA LYS A 156 11.32 7.64 -9.66
C LYS A 156 10.79 6.65 -8.63
N GLU A 157 9.64 6.96 -8.02
CA GLU A 157 8.92 6.05 -7.13
C GLU A 157 8.48 4.78 -7.87
N ALA A 158 7.99 4.91 -9.11
CA ALA A 158 7.65 3.75 -9.93
C ALA A 158 8.87 2.86 -10.27
N VAL A 159 10.06 3.45 -10.42
CA VAL A 159 11.32 2.73 -10.66
C VAL A 159 11.79 1.97 -9.42
N ALA A 160 11.58 2.51 -8.21
CA ALA A 160 11.83 1.77 -6.97
C ALA A 160 11.04 0.44 -6.92
N GLY A 161 9.93 0.40 -7.66
CA GLY A 161 9.28 -0.81 -8.10
C GLY A 161 8.20 -1.27 -7.15
N HIS A 162 6.97 -1.31 -7.65
CA HIS A 162 5.91 -2.06 -7.01
C HIS A 162 6.19 -3.57 -7.16
N VAL A 163 6.39 -4.27 -6.05
CA VAL A 163 6.58 -5.73 -6.04
C VAL A 163 5.38 -6.35 -5.36
N GLU A 164 4.46 -6.89 -6.14
CA GLU A 164 3.29 -7.60 -5.62
C GLU A 164 3.70 -8.75 -4.69
N GLY A 165 3.13 -8.79 -3.48
CA GLY A 165 3.46 -9.72 -2.41
C GLY A 165 4.58 -9.26 -1.48
N GLN A 166 5.14 -8.05 -1.64
CA GLN A 166 6.19 -7.53 -0.78
C GLN A 166 5.74 -7.34 0.66
N MET A 167 4.50 -6.85 0.88
CA MET A 167 3.98 -6.65 2.23
C MET A 167 3.73 -7.99 2.92
N TRP A 168 3.25 -8.98 2.16
CA TRP A 168 3.13 -10.36 2.62
C TRP A 168 4.49 -10.96 2.99
N ASP A 169 5.50 -10.80 2.12
CA ASP A 169 6.86 -11.24 2.41
C ASP A 169 7.40 -10.57 3.69
N ASN A 170 7.11 -9.28 3.88
CA ASN A 170 7.52 -8.53 5.08
C ASN A 170 6.87 -9.10 6.35
N LEU A 171 5.55 -9.31 6.34
CA LEU A 171 4.83 -9.93 7.47
C LEU A 171 5.46 -11.28 7.85
N ILE A 172 5.67 -12.17 6.87
CA ILE A 172 6.27 -13.48 7.13
C ILE A 172 7.68 -13.36 7.69
N CYS A 173 8.47 -12.38 7.21
CA CYS A 173 9.79 -12.11 7.77
C CYS A 173 9.66 -11.66 9.22
N GLN A 174 8.86 -10.64 9.52
CA GLN A 174 8.66 -10.15 10.89
C GLN A 174 8.19 -11.26 11.84
N LEU A 175 7.21 -12.08 11.44
CA LEU A 175 6.76 -13.24 12.23
C LEU A 175 7.87 -14.28 12.42
N THR A 176 8.73 -14.48 11.42
CA THR A 176 9.89 -15.37 11.54
C THR A 176 10.93 -14.80 12.52
N ASP A 177 11.25 -13.51 12.43
CA ASP A 177 12.18 -12.83 13.36
C ASP A 177 11.64 -12.87 14.79
N PHE A 178 10.35 -12.62 14.96
CA PHE A 178 9.63 -12.71 16.22
C PHE A 178 9.78 -14.08 16.89
N SER A 179 9.52 -15.15 16.14
CA SER A 179 9.68 -16.52 16.62
C SER A 179 11.16 -16.87 16.89
N GLU A 180 12.09 -16.43 16.03
CA GLU A 180 13.55 -16.63 16.21
C GLU A 180 14.03 -16.02 17.53
N GLN A 181 13.63 -14.78 17.82
CA GLN A 181 14.03 -14.04 19.02
C GLN A 181 13.56 -14.69 20.32
N ARG A 182 12.41 -15.37 20.28
CA ARG A 182 11.82 -16.07 21.43
C ARG A 182 12.19 -17.55 21.50
N GLY A 183 12.96 -18.05 20.54
CA GLY A 183 13.35 -19.47 20.47
C GLY A 183 12.20 -20.40 20.08
N TYR A 184 11.13 -19.88 19.47
CA TYR A 184 9.98 -20.67 19.04
C TYR A 184 10.31 -21.48 17.76
N PRO A 185 9.74 -22.68 17.59
CA PRO A 185 10.05 -23.53 16.44
C PRO A 185 9.50 -22.95 15.12
N LEU A 186 10.38 -22.75 14.14
CA LEU A 186 10.06 -22.16 12.83
C LEU A 186 9.70 -23.17 11.73
N GLY A 187 9.90 -24.46 11.99
CA GLY A 187 9.71 -25.53 11.01
C GLY A 187 9.46 -26.86 11.68
N ALA A 188 9.02 -27.84 10.89
CA ALA A 188 9.05 -29.24 11.31
C ALA A 188 10.48 -29.56 11.72
N SER A 189 10.66 -29.94 12.99
CA SER A 189 11.93 -30.47 13.49
C SER A 189 12.49 -31.43 12.44
N LYS A 190 13.75 -31.24 12.02
CA LYS A 190 14.48 -32.22 11.20
C LYS A 190 14.87 -33.45 12.05
N GLY A 191 13.99 -33.89 12.95
CA GLY A 191 14.14 -35.12 13.72
C GLY A 191 13.89 -36.31 12.82
N ILE A 192 14.93 -36.67 12.06
CA ILE A 192 15.40 -37.97 11.52
C ILE A 192 14.41 -39.03 11.00
N ASP A 193 13.17 -39.11 11.46
CA ASP A 193 12.22 -40.11 10.96
C ASP A 193 11.25 -39.47 9.95
N LYS A 194 11.58 -39.67 8.67
CA LYS A 194 10.75 -39.37 7.49
C LYS A 194 9.45 -40.22 7.44
N SER A 195 8.77 -40.42 8.56
CA SER A 195 7.39 -40.90 8.51
C SER A 195 6.52 -39.74 8.06
N SER A 196 5.80 -39.96 6.97
CA SER A 196 4.89 -39.07 6.26
C SER A 196 3.69 -38.62 7.11
N SER A 197 3.91 -37.89 8.21
CA SER A 197 2.81 -37.19 8.85
C SER A 197 2.37 -36.07 7.90
N ASP A 198 1.17 -36.20 7.33
CA ASP A 198 0.49 -35.17 6.52
C ASP A 198 0.22 -33.86 7.30
N GLU A 199 0.65 -33.77 8.55
CA GLU A 199 0.45 -32.61 9.39
C GLU A 199 1.38 -31.45 9.00
N PRO A 200 0.83 -30.24 8.79
CA PRO A 200 1.63 -29.05 8.52
C PRO A 200 2.47 -28.68 9.73
N SER A 201 3.64 -28.06 9.51
CA SER A 201 4.45 -27.55 10.62
C SER A 201 3.64 -26.53 11.45
N LEU A 202 3.89 -26.47 12.77
CA LEU A 202 3.19 -25.55 13.67
C LEU A 202 3.23 -24.08 13.20
N PHE A 203 4.35 -23.62 12.62
CA PHE A 203 4.45 -22.27 12.06
C PHE A 203 3.56 -22.06 10.81
N ILE A 204 3.31 -23.10 10.01
CA ILE A 204 2.35 -23.02 8.89
C ILE A 204 0.93 -22.93 9.45
N GLY A 205 0.60 -23.76 10.46
CA GLY A 205 -0.68 -23.69 11.17
C GLY A 205 -0.93 -22.30 11.76
N PHE A 206 0.08 -21.73 12.43
CA PHE A 206 0.05 -20.36 12.95
C PHE A 206 -0.32 -19.33 11.87
N VAL A 207 0.43 -19.29 10.78
CA VAL A 207 0.21 -18.34 9.68
C VAL A 207 -1.14 -18.56 9.02
N ARG A 208 -1.61 -19.81 8.92
CA ARG A 208 -2.94 -20.12 8.40
C ARG A 208 -4.04 -19.56 9.28
N GLU A 209 -4.04 -19.86 10.58
CA GLU A 209 -5.07 -19.38 11.50
C GLU A 209 -5.05 -17.86 11.61
N LEU A 210 -3.86 -17.25 11.66
CA LEU A 210 -3.73 -15.79 11.63
C LEU A 210 -4.39 -15.20 10.37
N GLN A 211 -4.14 -15.77 9.19
CA GLN A 211 -4.79 -15.28 7.96
C GLN A 211 -6.31 -15.43 7.94
N GLN A 212 -6.90 -16.40 8.65
CA GLN A 212 -8.36 -16.57 8.68
C GLN A 212 -9.07 -15.40 9.37
N THR A 213 -8.34 -14.66 10.22
CA THR A 213 -8.85 -13.45 10.87
C THR A 213 -8.82 -12.22 9.96
N PHE A 214 -8.07 -12.27 8.86
CA PHE A 214 -7.95 -11.13 7.94
C PHE A 214 -9.19 -10.98 7.06
N PRO A 215 -9.49 -9.76 6.56
CA PRO A 215 -10.43 -9.57 5.46
C PRO A 215 -10.10 -10.49 4.28
N ALA A 216 -11.12 -11.03 3.62
CA ALA A 216 -10.96 -12.06 2.59
C ALA A 216 -10.03 -11.62 1.44
N GLU A 217 -10.09 -10.35 1.06
CA GLU A 217 -9.24 -9.71 0.05
C GLU A 217 -7.76 -9.60 0.42
N CYS A 218 -7.43 -9.69 1.72
CA CYS A 218 -6.07 -9.62 2.23
C CYS A 218 -5.46 -11.02 2.47
N ARG A 219 -6.25 -12.09 2.38
CA ARG A 219 -5.74 -13.45 2.55
C ARG A 219 -4.94 -13.88 1.32
N ARG A 220 -3.83 -14.58 1.52
CA ARG A 220 -2.95 -15.07 0.46
C ARG A 220 -2.65 -16.56 0.61
N HIS A 221 -2.45 -17.23 -0.52
CA HIS A 221 -2.04 -18.64 -0.56
C HIS A 221 -2.98 -19.60 0.19
N THR A 222 -4.28 -19.28 0.29
CA THR A 222 -5.28 -20.04 1.06
C THR A 222 -5.73 -21.36 0.43
N ALA A 223 -5.16 -21.75 -0.72
CA ALA A 223 -5.58 -22.93 -1.46
C ALA A 223 -5.21 -24.25 -0.76
N SER A 224 -4.08 -24.30 -0.05
CA SER A 224 -3.62 -25.46 0.71
C SER A 224 -2.48 -25.08 1.67
N ASP A 225 -2.21 -25.93 2.66
CA ASP A 225 -1.06 -25.76 3.56
C ASP A 225 0.27 -25.78 2.80
N MET A 226 0.35 -26.56 1.72
CA MET A 226 1.52 -26.60 0.84
C MET A 226 1.74 -25.24 0.16
N ALA A 227 0.68 -24.57 -0.30
CA ALA A 227 0.78 -23.25 -0.90
C ALA A 227 1.29 -22.19 0.10
N ILE A 228 0.83 -22.26 1.36
CA ILE A 228 1.34 -21.40 2.44
C ILE A 228 2.81 -21.71 2.72
N ALA A 229 3.18 -22.99 2.80
CA ALA A 229 4.55 -23.42 3.04
C ALA A 229 5.53 -22.90 1.97
N GLU A 230 5.16 -23.03 0.69
CA GLU A 230 5.93 -22.52 -0.44
C GLU A 230 6.09 -21.00 -0.41
N ALA A 231 5.03 -20.28 -0.05
CA ALA A 231 5.06 -18.83 0.10
C ALA A 231 5.99 -18.40 1.24
N ILE A 232 5.91 -19.06 2.40
CA ILE A 232 6.80 -18.80 3.54
C ILE A 232 8.26 -19.07 3.16
N ALA A 233 8.53 -20.20 2.51
CA ALA A 233 9.87 -20.54 2.05
C ALA A 233 10.43 -19.51 1.05
N THR A 234 9.58 -19.00 0.17
CA THR A 234 9.93 -17.96 -0.81
C THR A 234 10.26 -16.63 -0.10
N ALA A 235 9.42 -16.16 0.82
CA ALA A 235 9.66 -14.95 1.60
C ALA A 235 10.99 -15.03 2.38
N ARG A 236 11.22 -16.14 3.09
CA ARG A 236 12.46 -16.38 3.85
C ARG A 236 13.69 -16.40 2.94
N ARG A 237 13.61 -16.97 1.74
CA ARG A 237 14.70 -16.98 0.76
C ARG A 237 15.03 -15.55 0.30
N LYS A 238 14.02 -14.74 0.00
CA LYS A 238 14.19 -13.32 -0.36
C LYS A 238 14.86 -12.53 0.78
N ARG A 239 14.45 -12.74 2.05
CA ARG A 239 15.09 -12.14 3.24
C ARG A 239 16.58 -12.45 3.31
N ARG A 240 16.95 -13.73 3.15
CA ARG A 240 18.36 -14.17 3.17
C ARG A 240 19.18 -13.54 2.06
N ALA A 241 18.63 -13.48 0.84
CA ALA A 241 19.28 -12.83 -0.29
C ALA A 241 19.53 -11.33 -0.03
N ARG A 242 18.53 -10.61 0.52
CA ARG A 242 18.66 -9.20 0.91
C ARG A 242 19.71 -8.98 1.98
N ARG A 243 19.75 -9.82 3.03
CA ARG A 243 20.78 -9.76 4.08
C ARG A 243 22.19 -9.96 3.52
N LYS A 244 22.37 -10.95 2.63
CA LYS A 244 23.65 -11.21 1.95
C LYS A 244 24.08 -10.03 1.06
N ALA A 245 23.13 -9.40 0.37
CA ALA A 245 23.41 -8.20 -0.43
C ALA A 245 23.85 -7.03 0.47
N LYS A 246 23.14 -6.78 1.58
CA LYS A 246 23.50 -5.72 2.54
C LYS A 246 24.87 -5.95 3.20
N SER A 247 25.21 -7.19 3.54
CA SER A 247 26.55 -7.50 4.08
C SER A 247 27.67 -7.30 3.05
N ALA A 248 27.39 -7.47 1.76
CA ALA A 248 28.38 -7.31 0.70
C ALA A 248 28.66 -5.85 0.35
N THR A 249 27.69 -4.95 0.55
CA THR A 249 27.84 -3.52 0.22
C THR A 249 28.47 -2.70 1.35
N GLY A 250 28.81 -3.31 2.50
CA GLY A 250 29.49 -2.65 3.62
C GLY A 250 28.74 -1.48 4.25
N THR A 251 27.47 -1.29 3.90
CA THR A 251 26.61 -0.21 4.39
C THR A 251 25.99 -0.66 5.71
N SER A 252 26.75 -0.52 6.80
CA SER A 252 26.21 -0.62 8.16
C SER A 252 25.46 0.64 8.52
#